data_AF-A0ABC8AYV2-F1
#
_entry.id   AF-A0ABC8AYV2-F1
#
_cell.length_a   1.000
_cell.length_b   1.000
_cell.length_c   1.000
_cell.angle_alpha   90.00
_cell.angle_beta   90.00
_cell.angle_gamma   90.00
#
_symmetry.space_group_name_H-M   'P 1'
#
loop_
_entity.id
_entity.type
_entity.pdbx_description
1 polymer ?
#
loop_
_entity_poly.entity_id
_entity_poly.type
_entity_poly.pdbx_seq_one_letter_code
_entity_poly.pdbx_strand_id
1 'polypeptide(L)'
;MTAGSGSRMAAGAALTLAFCAAVTAEAPPGASIGPCGAGLGDYRGEFAAAEDASNVLSFDGAGGIGFRSTRLGRGEGIYAVVPSGGFSAAMRMTDSGAATSMVKSVVFTCPAPGTQVVSFGSLDENGRRFNYVRSN
;
A
#
# COMPACT_ATOMS: atom_id res chain seq x y z
N MET A 1 -50.03 -29.35 -14.35
CA MET A 1 -49.33 -28.25 -15.04
C MET A 1 -48.79 -27.31 -13.98
N THR A 2 -47.50 -27.01 -14.07
CA THR A 2 -46.61 -26.43 -13.05
C THR A 2 -46.93 -24.97 -12.71
N ALA A 3 -47.23 -24.70 -11.43
CA ALA A 3 -47.24 -23.36 -10.89
C ALA A 3 -45.80 -22.91 -10.60
N GLY A 4 -45.46 -21.72 -11.09
CA GLY A 4 -44.12 -21.14 -11.08
C GLY A 4 -43.53 -20.97 -9.67
N SER A 5 -42.30 -21.44 -9.53
CA SER A 5 -41.43 -21.16 -8.39
C SER A 5 -40.89 -19.74 -8.54
N GLY A 6 -41.52 -18.80 -7.85
CA GLY A 6 -41.07 -17.41 -7.83
C GLY A 6 -41.95 -16.62 -6.90
N SER A 7 -41.56 -16.56 -5.61
CA SER A 7 -41.92 -15.51 -4.63
C SER A 7 -41.69 -15.97 -3.19
N ARG A 8 -40.52 -16.52 -2.83
CA ARG A 8 -40.15 -16.77 -1.41
C ARG A 8 -38.65 -16.71 -1.17
N MET A 9 -37.98 -15.61 -1.54
CA MET A 9 -36.66 -15.27 -0.98
C MET A 9 -36.53 -13.74 -0.88
N ALA A 10 -37.52 -13.11 -0.26
CA ALA A 10 -37.36 -11.79 0.36
C ALA A 10 -36.89 -12.04 1.81
N ALA A 11 -35.61 -12.39 1.99
CA ALA A 11 -34.93 -12.46 3.29
C ALA A 11 -33.46 -12.86 3.08
N GLY A 12 -32.61 -11.90 2.74
CA GLY A 12 -31.18 -12.15 2.59
C GLY A 12 -30.33 -10.88 2.50
N ALA A 13 -30.84 -9.77 3.02
CA ALA A 13 -30.17 -8.48 3.05
C ALA A 13 -30.03 -8.03 4.51
N ALA A 14 -29.35 -8.81 5.35
CA ALA A 14 -28.99 -8.42 6.71
C ALA A 14 -28.11 -9.50 7.38
N LEU A 15 -26.82 -9.60 7.06
CA LEU A 15 -25.85 -10.33 7.92
C LEU A 15 -24.36 -10.14 7.55
N THR A 16 -23.92 -8.95 7.13
CA THR A 16 -22.48 -8.73 6.86
C THR A 16 -21.98 -7.32 7.19
N LEU A 17 -22.49 -6.70 8.26
CA LEU A 17 -22.03 -5.37 8.73
C LEU A 17 -21.81 -5.32 10.26
N ALA A 18 -21.41 -6.41 10.90
CA ALA A 18 -21.28 -6.48 12.36
C ALA A 18 -19.88 -6.90 12.86
N PHE A 19 -18.81 -6.52 12.16
CA PHE A 19 -17.43 -6.68 12.66
C PHE A 19 -16.55 -5.47 12.27
N CYS A 20 -16.95 -4.24 12.65
CA CYS A 20 -16.12 -3.04 12.45
C CYS A 20 -16.00 -2.12 13.68
N ALA A 21 -16.20 -2.62 14.90
CA ALA A 21 -16.12 -1.79 16.10
C ALA A 21 -15.31 -2.46 17.21
N ALA A 22 -13.98 -2.52 17.06
CA ALA A 22 -13.05 -2.64 18.21
C ALA A 22 -11.57 -2.57 17.79
N VAL A 23 -11.13 -1.58 17.01
CA VAL A 23 -9.72 -1.12 17.04
C VAL A 23 -9.69 0.40 16.78
N THR A 24 -10.22 1.17 17.73
CA THR A 24 -9.97 2.61 17.83
C THR A 24 -9.08 2.84 19.04
N ALA A 25 -7.79 2.61 18.88
CA ALA A 25 -6.79 3.08 19.82
C ALA A 25 -5.51 3.38 19.02
N GLU A 26 -5.28 4.67 18.81
CA GLU A 26 -3.98 5.28 18.47
C GLU A 26 -3.55 5.27 16.99
N ALA A 27 -4.44 5.68 16.08
CA ALA A 27 -4.00 6.27 14.82
C ALA A 27 -3.93 7.81 14.99
N PRO A 28 -2.82 8.49 14.62
CA PRO A 28 -2.68 9.93 14.78
C PRO A 28 -3.82 10.71 14.10
N PRO A 29 -4.38 11.75 14.74
CA PRO A 29 -5.43 12.56 14.14
C PRO A 29 -4.86 13.40 12.99
N GLY A 30 -5.04 12.91 11.77
CA GLY A 30 -4.64 13.60 10.54
C GLY A 30 -5.21 13.05 9.23
N ALA A 31 -6.03 12.00 9.26
CA ALA A 31 -6.63 11.43 8.05
C ALA A 31 -8.00 12.07 7.75
N SER A 32 -8.02 13.18 7.00
CA SER A 32 -9.26 13.77 6.48
C SER A 32 -9.44 13.50 4.98
N ILE A 33 -10.52 12.79 4.67
CA ILE A 33 -11.42 12.82 3.48
C ILE A 33 -10.77 12.59 2.09
N GLY A 34 -11.07 11.40 1.56
CA GLY A 34 -10.38 10.72 0.45
C GLY A 34 -9.34 9.77 1.06
N PRO A 35 -9.42 8.43 0.88
CA PRO A 35 -8.46 7.56 1.55
C PRO A 35 -7.10 7.74 0.86
N CYS A 36 -6.33 8.70 1.35
CA CYS A 36 -4.91 8.88 1.04
C CYS A 36 -4.23 7.51 1.09
N GLY A 37 -3.42 7.21 0.08
CA GLY A 37 -2.70 5.94 0.01
C GLY A 37 -3.60 4.73 -0.25
N ALA A 38 -4.83 4.91 -0.76
CA ALA A 38 -5.72 3.82 -1.18
C ALA A 38 -5.87 3.71 -2.71
N GLY A 39 -5.32 4.66 -3.48
CA GLY A 39 -5.15 4.55 -4.93
C GLY A 39 -3.72 4.18 -5.33
N LEU A 40 -3.54 3.47 -6.45
CA LEU A 40 -2.22 3.23 -7.05
C LEU A 40 -1.49 4.55 -7.31
N GLY A 41 -2.20 5.54 -7.86
CA GLY A 41 -1.66 6.87 -8.17
C GLY A 41 -1.24 7.69 -6.95
N ASP A 42 -1.61 7.29 -5.74
CA ASP A 42 -1.16 7.93 -4.49
C ASP A 42 0.30 7.61 -4.17
N TYR A 43 0.79 6.46 -4.66
CA TYR A 43 2.19 6.05 -4.59
C TYR A 43 2.85 6.30 -5.94
N ARG A 44 3.60 7.40 -6.05
CA ARG A 44 4.32 7.77 -7.27
C ARG A 44 5.61 8.52 -6.93
N GLY A 45 6.62 8.35 -7.78
CA GLY A 45 7.95 8.95 -7.60
C GLY A 45 8.87 8.10 -6.73
N GLU A 46 9.98 8.70 -6.31
CA GLU A 46 11.03 8.04 -5.56
C GLU A 46 10.92 8.30 -4.05
N PHE A 47 11.16 7.26 -3.26
CA PHE A 47 11.19 7.30 -1.81
C PHE A 47 12.49 6.70 -1.30
N ALA A 48 13.26 7.45 -0.51
CA ALA A 48 14.51 6.99 0.07
C ALA A 48 14.32 6.59 1.54
N ALA A 49 14.99 5.51 1.97
CA ALA A 49 15.00 5.13 3.38
C ALA A 49 15.70 6.22 4.22
N ALA A 50 15.10 6.59 5.34
CA ALA A 50 15.61 7.62 6.24
C ALA A 50 16.94 7.21 6.87
N GLU A 51 17.13 5.91 7.08
CA GLU A 51 18.29 5.32 7.73
C GLU A 51 19.46 5.09 6.75
N ASP A 52 19.16 4.96 5.47
CA ASP A 52 20.15 4.77 4.39
C ASP A 52 19.55 5.22 3.05
N ALA A 53 19.88 6.46 2.67
CA ALA A 53 19.39 7.11 1.45
C ALA A 53 19.80 6.40 0.15
N SER A 54 20.71 5.43 0.20
CA SER A 54 21.03 4.60 -0.96
C SER A 54 19.95 3.56 -1.26
N ASN A 55 19.09 3.21 -0.29
CA ASN A 55 17.93 2.36 -0.49
C ASN A 55 16.74 3.21 -0.96
N VAL A 56 16.38 3.06 -2.22
CA VAL A 56 15.30 3.85 -2.83
C VAL A 56 14.26 2.91 -3.45
N LEU A 57 13.00 3.19 -3.16
CA LEU A 57 11.83 2.60 -3.83
C LEU A 57 11.26 3.62 -4.82
N SER A 58 10.93 3.17 -6.02
CA SER A 58 10.37 4.01 -7.09
C SER A 58 9.01 3.46 -7.49
N PHE A 59 7.96 4.28 -7.43
CA PHE A 59 6.61 3.90 -7.81
C PHE A 59 6.20 4.64 -9.09
N ASP A 60 5.59 3.93 -10.03
CA ASP A 60 5.10 4.51 -11.30
C ASP A 60 3.68 5.09 -11.20
N GLY A 61 2.95 4.84 -10.11
CA GLY A 61 1.56 5.24 -9.93
C GLY A 61 0.54 4.35 -10.66
N ALA A 62 1.00 3.29 -11.33
CA ALA A 62 0.20 2.38 -12.16
C ALA A 62 0.31 0.91 -11.73
N GLY A 63 1.13 0.59 -10.73
CA GLY A 63 1.28 -0.76 -10.18
C GLY A 63 2.69 -1.33 -10.29
N GLY A 64 3.61 -0.63 -10.94
CA GLY A 64 5.04 -0.96 -11.01
C GLY A 64 5.84 -0.37 -9.85
N ILE A 65 6.79 -1.15 -9.35
CA ILE A 65 7.73 -0.72 -8.31
C ILE A 65 9.16 -1.11 -8.68
N GLY A 66 10.09 -0.17 -8.47
CA GLY A 66 11.52 -0.39 -8.59
C GLY A 66 12.22 -0.24 -7.24
N PHE A 67 13.33 -0.93 -7.08
CA PHE A 67 14.22 -0.83 -5.93
C PHE A 67 15.65 -0.63 -6.40
N ARG A 68 16.40 0.24 -5.71
CA ARG A 68 17.85 0.36 -5.84
C ARG A 68 18.50 0.47 -4.48
N SER A 69 19.65 -0.16 -4.33
CA SER A 69 20.53 -0.10 -3.17
C SER A 69 21.97 -0.25 -3.60
N THR A 70 22.87 0.51 -2.98
CA THR A 70 24.32 0.34 -3.21
C THR A 70 24.84 -1.00 -2.68
N ARG A 71 24.15 -1.60 -1.71
CA ARG A 71 24.55 -2.86 -1.05
C ARG A 71 23.79 -4.07 -1.58
N LEU A 72 22.50 -3.89 -1.88
CA LEU A 72 21.60 -4.99 -2.25
C LEU A 72 21.33 -5.07 -3.76
N GLY A 73 21.84 -4.12 -4.54
CA GLY A 73 21.64 -4.05 -5.99
C GLY A 73 20.27 -3.47 -6.37
N ARG A 74 19.79 -3.84 -7.56
CA ARG A 74 18.51 -3.40 -8.10
C ARG A 74 17.47 -4.50 -8.09
N GLY A 75 16.20 -4.09 -8.12
CA GLY A 75 15.07 -4.98 -8.29
C GLY A 75 13.87 -4.27 -8.90
N GLU A 76 12.97 -5.04 -9.49
CA GLU A 76 11.74 -4.56 -10.12
C GLU A 76 10.59 -5.50 -9.79
N GLY A 77 9.38 -4.97 -9.78
CA GLY A 77 8.22 -5.75 -9.40
C GLY A 77 6.91 -5.02 -9.54
N ILE A 78 5.91 -5.57 -8.86
CA ILE A 78 4.55 -5.04 -8.82
C ILE A 78 4.15 -4.74 -7.38
N TYR A 79 3.27 -3.75 -7.22
CA TYR A 79 2.62 -3.46 -5.95
C TYR A 79 1.10 -3.40 -6.10
N ALA A 80 0.43 -3.75 -5.02
CA ALA A 80 -1.01 -3.61 -4.87
C ALA A 80 -1.29 -2.73 -3.65
N VAL A 81 -2.31 -1.87 -3.76
CA VAL A 81 -2.74 -0.99 -2.68
C VAL A 81 -3.88 -1.65 -1.93
N VAL A 82 -3.86 -1.56 -0.60
CA VAL A 82 -4.92 -2.08 0.25
C VAL A 82 -6.03 -1.03 0.31
N PRO A 83 -7.33 -1.39 0.21
CA PRO A 83 -8.42 -0.41 0.24
C PRO A 83 -8.49 0.45 1.50
N SER A 84 -8.00 -0.05 2.64
CA SER A 84 -7.86 0.70 3.89
C SER A 84 -6.65 1.65 3.90
N GLY A 85 -5.90 1.69 2.81
CA GLY A 85 -4.61 2.36 2.67
C GLY A 85 -3.42 1.42 2.92
N GLY A 86 -2.26 1.83 2.41
CA GLY A 86 -1.03 1.04 2.45
C GLY A 86 -0.81 0.23 1.17
N PHE A 87 0.26 -0.55 1.12
CA PHE A 87 0.55 -1.40 -0.05
C PHE A 87 1.29 -2.68 0.33
N SER A 88 1.27 -3.64 -0.60
CA SER A 88 2.14 -4.81 -0.60
C SER A 88 2.82 -4.91 -1.95
N ALA A 89 4.13 -5.08 -1.95
CA ALA A 89 4.97 -5.15 -3.13
C ALA A 89 5.79 -6.45 -3.11
N ALA A 90 5.95 -7.04 -4.30
CA ALA A 90 6.85 -8.16 -4.53
C ALA A 90 7.82 -7.77 -5.64
N MET A 91 9.12 -7.89 -5.38
CA MET A 91 10.19 -7.45 -6.26
C MET A 91 11.15 -8.60 -6.53
N ARG A 92 11.54 -8.76 -7.78
CA ARG A 92 12.63 -9.64 -8.18
C ARG A 92 13.92 -8.83 -8.19
N MET A 93 14.94 -9.31 -7.49
CA MET A 93 16.26 -8.68 -7.53
C MET A 93 16.97 -9.08 -8.83
N THR A 94 17.52 -8.10 -9.55
CA THR A 94 18.20 -8.33 -10.83
C THR A 94 19.70 -8.51 -10.66
N ASP A 95 20.28 -7.90 -9.62
CA ASP A 95 21.74 -7.76 -9.52
C ASP A 95 22.37 -8.60 -8.39
N SER A 96 21.60 -9.01 -7.38
CA SER A 96 22.15 -9.62 -6.14
C SER A 96 21.99 -11.13 -6.02
N GLY A 97 21.45 -11.82 -7.04
CA GLY A 97 21.20 -13.27 -6.98
C GLY A 97 20.13 -13.72 -5.98
N ALA A 98 19.57 -12.80 -5.19
CA ALA A 98 18.42 -13.03 -4.32
C ALA A 98 17.14 -13.19 -5.15
N ALA A 99 16.31 -14.19 -4.82
CA ALA A 99 15.17 -14.57 -5.65
C ALA A 99 14.06 -13.51 -5.68
N THR A 100 13.63 -13.02 -4.51
CA THR A 100 12.49 -12.11 -4.36
C THR A 100 12.58 -11.35 -3.03
N SER A 101 12.24 -10.06 -3.02
CA SER A 101 12.03 -9.26 -1.81
C SER A 101 10.59 -8.78 -1.72
N MET A 102 10.03 -8.73 -0.51
CA MET A 102 8.69 -8.22 -0.25
C MET A 102 8.76 -6.99 0.63
N VAL A 103 8.01 -5.95 0.26
CA VAL A 103 7.85 -4.73 1.05
C VAL A 103 6.38 -4.52 1.29
N LYS A 104 6.00 -4.27 2.55
CA LYS A 104 4.62 -4.00 2.93
C LYS A 104 4.57 -2.72 3.73
N SER A 105 3.56 -1.89 3.52
CA SER A 105 3.29 -0.75 4.38
C SER A 105 1.82 -0.68 4.74
N VAL A 106 1.54 -0.34 6.00
CA VAL A 106 0.19 0.01 6.49
C VAL A 106 0.18 1.35 7.22
N VAL A 107 1.34 1.99 7.35
CA VAL A 107 1.52 3.29 8.04
C VAL A 107 2.13 4.25 7.03
N PHE A 108 1.39 5.29 6.68
CA PHE A 108 1.75 6.25 5.65
C PHE A 108 1.22 7.64 6.02
N THR A 109 1.72 8.66 5.32
CA THR A 109 1.35 10.05 5.52
C THR A 109 1.13 10.72 4.18
N CYS A 110 0.05 11.49 4.06
CA CYS A 110 -0.18 12.42 2.96
C CYS A 110 -0.35 13.84 3.52
N PRO A 111 0.19 14.87 2.84
CA PRO A 111 -0.07 16.25 3.22
C PRO A 111 -1.49 16.63 2.77
N ALA A 112 -2.30 17.20 3.67
CA ALA A 112 -3.56 17.80 3.28
C ALA A 112 -3.32 19.08 2.44
N PRO A 113 -4.11 19.35 1.38
CA PRO A 113 -5.33 18.65 0.94
C PRO A 113 -5.12 17.54 -0.13
N GLY A 114 -3.95 16.89 -0.20
CA GLY A 114 -3.61 15.89 -1.23
C GLY A 114 -3.76 14.43 -0.80
N THR A 115 -3.79 13.52 -1.79
CA THR A 115 -3.80 12.06 -1.57
C THR A 115 -2.43 11.41 -1.77
N GLN A 116 -1.43 12.18 -2.22
CA GLN A 116 -0.09 11.65 -2.50
C GLN A 116 0.63 11.29 -1.21
N VAL A 117 1.14 10.06 -1.15
CA VAL A 117 1.96 9.60 -0.03
C VAL A 117 3.32 10.29 -0.08
N VAL A 118 3.71 10.91 1.03
CA VAL A 118 5.02 11.58 1.19
C VAL A 118 5.96 10.83 2.12
N SER A 119 5.44 9.95 2.97
CA SER A 119 6.26 9.02 3.74
C SER A 119 5.47 7.78 4.13
N PHE A 120 6.16 6.66 4.29
CA PHE A 120 5.58 5.43 4.81
C PHE A 120 6.61 4.59 5.56
N GLY A 121 6.15 3.77 6.49
CA GLY A 121 6.96 2.74 7.14
C GLY A 121 6.83 1.40 6.43
N SER A 122 7.96 0.73 6.18
CA SER A 122 7.97 -0.68 5.79
C SER A 122 7.75 -1.58 7.00
N LEU A 123 6.99 -2.65 6.81
CA LEU A 123 6.76 -3.73 7.77
C LEU A 123 7.69 -4.93 7.52
N ASP A 124 8.69 -4.79 6.65
CA ASP A 124 9.74 -5.80 6.53
C ASP A 124 10.57 -5.91 7.82
N GLU A 125 11.46 -6.91 7.87
CA GLU A 125 12.32 -7.20 9.02
C GLU A 125 13.15 -5.99 9.51
N ASN A 126 13.35 -4.98 8.65
CA ASN A 126 14.15 -3.80 8.97
C ASN A 126 13.31 -2.56 9.34
N GLY A 127 11.97 -2.62 9.28
CA GLY A 127 11.08 -1.57 9.79
C GLY A 127 11.35 -0.17 9.21
N ARG A 128 11.92 -0.08 8.01
CA ARG A 128 12.52 1.17 7.50
C ARG A 128 11.49 2.23 7.20
N ARG A 129 11.81 3.50 7.47
CA ARG A 129 10.97 4.62 7.05
C ARG A 129 11.42 5.14 5.70
N PHE A 130 10.51 5.23 4.74
CA PHE A 130 10.75 5.79 3.41
C PHE A 130 10.11 7.17 3.29
N ASN A 131 10.85 8.14 2.77
CA ASN A 131 10.38 9.51 2.55
C ASN A 131 10.51 9.87 1.06
N TYR A 132 9.50 10.59 0.54
CA TYR A 132 9.47 11.08 -0.82
C TYR A 132 10.65 12.03 -1.07
N VAL A 133 11.33 11.86 -2.20
CA VAL A 133 12.50 12.67 -2.58
C VAL A 133 12.34 13.37 -3.93
N ARG A 134 11.65 12.79 -4.91
CA ARG A 134 11.42 13.40 -6.23
C ARG A 134 10.34 12.71 -7.04
N SER A 135 9.80 13.43 -8.02
CA SER A 135 9.00 12.86 -9.10
C SER A 135 9.90 12.12 -10.09
N ASN A 136 9.36 11.08 -10.75
CA ASN A 136 9.98 10.47 -11.92
C ASN A 136 9.67 11.28 -13.18
#